data_AF-A0A7Z9GCT9-F1
#
_entry.id   AF-A0A7Z9GCT9-F1
#
_cell.length_a   1.000
_cell.length_b   1.000
_cell.length_c   1.000
_cell.angle_alpha   90.00
_cell.angle_beta   90.00
_cell.angle_gamma   90.00
#
_symmetry.space_group_name_H-M   'P 1'
#
loop_
_entity.id
_entity.type
_entity.pdbx_description
1 polymer ?
#
loop_
_entity_poly.entity_id
_entity_poly.type
_entity_poly.pdbx_seq_one_letter_code
_entity_poly.pdbx_strand_id
1 'polypeptide(L)'
;IWYMKPVHVILHWMGTRKLALGSSGNSGKAALAEVITWLNEGSNTMINPDGPKGPIRQVKEGVLNMGIETGVPVVPLKITSHHAVTLPTWDKKRFPLPFSKVVVEYGEPFVVTEQNRAQAKEHLNALM
;
A
#
# COMPACT_ATOMS: atom_id res chain seq x y z
N ILE A 1 7.04 -19.09 -7.10
CA ILE A 1 7.48 -18.72 -5.72
C ILE A 1 8.98 -18.45 -5.61
N TRP A 2 9.87 -19.09 -6.41
CA TRP A 2 11.33 -18.87 -6.32
C TRP A 2 11.79 -17.41 -6.52
N TYR A 3 11.17 -16.65 -7.45
CA TYR A 3 11.56 -15.27 -7.75
C TYR A 3 11.22 -14.25 -6.64
N MET A 4 10.31 -14.56 -5.72
CA MET A 4 9.92 -13.66 -4.61
C MET A 4 10.76 -13.86 -3.35
N LYS A 5 11.63 -14.89 -3.30
CA LYS A 5 12.46 -15.17 -2.11
C LYS A 5 13.28 -13.95 -1.67
N PRO A 6 13.96 -13.20 -2.56
CA PRO A 6 14.71 -12.01 -2.13
C PRO A 6 13.80 -10.94 -1.50
N VAL A 7 12.61 -10.72 -2.08
CA VAL A 7 11.63 -9.76 -1.57
C VAL A 7 11.13 -10.18 -0.19
N HIS A 8 10.84 -11.47 0.00
CA HIS A 8 10.38 -11.99 1.30
C HIS A 8 11.45 -11.82 2.40
N VAL A 9 12.72 -12.08 2.08
CA VAL A 9 13.84 -11.88 3.01
C VAL A 9 13.96 -10.42 3.41
N ILE A 10 13.91 -9.51 2.43
CA ILE A 10 13.97 -8.06 2.68
C ILE A 10 12.80 -7.61 3.56
N LEU A 11 11.56 -7.99 3.23
CA LEU A 11 10.39 -7.63 4.02
C LEU A 11 10.47 -8.18 5.44
N HIS A 12 10.96 -9.41 5.61
CA HIS A 12 11.16 -9.99 6.92
C HIS A 12 12.19 -9.20 7.75
N TRP A 13 13.30 -8.79 7.14
CA TRP A 13 14.31 -7.93 7.78
C TRP A 13 13.78 -6.53 8.10
N MET A 14 12.84 -6.02 7.30
CA MET A 14 12.11 -4.77 7.59
C MET A 14 11.06 -4.92 8.71
N GLY A 15 10.93 -6.12 9.29
CA GLY A 15 10.02 -6.38 10.41
C GLY A 15 8.65 -6.92 10.01
N THR A 16 8.39 -7.13 8.71
CA THR A 16 7.13 -7.74 8.25
C THR A 16 7.07 -9.20 8.71
N ARG A 17 6.09 -9.51 9.57
CA ARG A 17 5.92 -10.86 10.15
C ARG A 17 5.00 -11.77 9.33
N LYS A 18 3.94 -11.20 8.74
CA LYS A 18 2.94 -11.91 7.94
C LYS A 18 2.86 -11.28 6.55
N LEU A 19 2.67 -12.10 5.52
CA LEU A 19 2.55 -11.66 4.12
C LEU A 19 1.34 -12.33 3.48
N ALA A 20 0.39 -11.54 3.01
CA ALA A 20 -0.75 -12.02 2.23
C ALA A 20 -0.42 -11.93 0.73
N LEU A 21 -0.52 -13.06 0.00
CA LEU A 21 -0.11 -13.14 -1.41
C LEU A 21 -1.31 -13.13 -2.36
N GLY A 22 -1.60 -11.96 -2.95
CA GLY A 22 -2.73 -11.75 -3.87
C GLY A 22 -2.36 -11.76 -5.37
N SER A 23 -1.10 -12.04 -5.74
CA SER A 23 -0.57 -11.77 -7.09
C SER A 23 -0.94 -12.81 -8.16
N SER A 24 -1.67 -13.88 -7.82
CA SER A 24 -2.03 -14.97 -8.74
C SER A 24 -3.54 -14.97 -9.03
N GLY A 25 -3.95 -14.53 -10.23
CA GLY A 25 -5.35 -14.58 -10.65
C GLY A 25 -6.29 -13.75 -9.77
N ASN A 26 -7.40 -14.35 -9.31
CA ASN A 26 -8.43 -13.74 -8.46
C ASN A 26 -8.11 -13.79 -6.95
N SER A 27 -6.89 -14.17 -6.54
CA SER A 27 -6.54 -14.35 -5.12
C SER A 27 -6.41 -13.05 -4.31
N GLY A 28 -6.53 -11.88 -4.94
CA GLY A 28 -6.45 -10.59 -4.26
C GLY A 28 -7.52 -10.38 -3.17
N LYS A 29 -8.74 -10.93 -3.35
CA LYS A 29 -9.79 -10.86 -2.32
C LYS A 29 -9.46 -11.70 -1.09
N ALA A 30 -8.88 -12.90 -1.30
CA ALA A 30 -8.46 -13.77 -0.20
C ALA A 30 -7.32 -13.11 0.60
N ALA A 31 -6.34 -12.54 -0.09
CA ALA A 31 -5.25 -11.80 0.55
C ALA A 31 -5.77 -10.58 1.35
N LEU A 32 -6.79 -9.87 0.82
CA LEU A 32 -7.42 -8.77 1.55
C LEU A 32 -8.09 -9.25 2.85
N ALA A 33 -8.84 -10.36 2.79
CA ALA A 33 -9.51 -10.93 3.95
C ALA A 33 -8.53 -11.39 5.05
N GLU A 34 -7.38 -11.96 4.65
CA GLU A 34 -6.28 -12.29 5.58
C GLU A 34 -5.75 -11.04 6.28
N VAL A 35 -5.50 -9.96 5.53
CA VAL A 35 -5.02 -8.70 6.11
C VAL A 35 -6.06 -8.09 7.05
N ILE A 36 -7.35 -8.09 6.69
CA ILE A 36 -8.45 -7.63 7.55
C ILE A 36 -8.47 -8.41 8.87
N THR A 37 -8.29 -9.73 8.81
CA THR A 37 -8.22 -10.58 9.99
C THR A 37 -7.06 -10.15 10.90
N TRP A 38 -5.87 -9.95 10.33
CA TRP A 38 -4.70 -9.55 11.11
C TRP A 38 -4.80 -8.12 11.68
N LEU A 39 -5.46 -7.20 10.96
CA LEU A 39 -5.74 -5.86 11.45
C LEU A 39 -6.67 -5.90 12.67
N ASN A 40 -7.73 -6.72 12.63
CA ASN A 40 -8.62 -6.93 13.78
C ASN A 40 -7.92 -7.60 14.97
N GLU A 41 -6.86 -8.37 14.73
CA GLU A 41 -5.97 -8.93 15.78
C GLU A 41 -4.99 -7.89 16.37
N GLY A 42 -5.03 -6.63 15.92
CA GLY A 42 -4.16 -5.55 16.40
C GLY A 42 -2.84 -5.42 15.62
N SER A 43 -2.72 -6.04 14.45
CA SER A 43 -1.58 -5.80 13.56
C SER A 43 -1.71 -4.44 12.84
N ASN A 44 -0.61 -3.96 12.26
CA ASN A 44 -0.64 -2.87 11.28
C ASN A 44 -0.25 -3.40 9.89
N THR A 45 -0.51 -2.61 8.85
CA THR A 45 -0.16 -2.95 7.47
C THR A 45 0.23 -1.72 6.67
N MET A 46 0.95 -1.94 5.57
CA MET A 46 1.27 -0.93 4.57
C MET A 46 0.89 -1.50 3.19
N ILE A 47 0.20 -0.69 2.39
CA ILE A 47 -0.21 -1.08 1.04
C ILE A 47 0.08 0.07 0.06
N ASN A 48 0.49 -0.30 -1.16
CA ASN A 48 0.49 0.65 -2.26
C ASN A 48 -0.93 0.70 -2.86
N PRO A 49 -1.64 1.84 -2.75
CA PRO A 49 -3.07 1.91 -3.02
C PRO A 49 -3.44 1.76 -4.51
N ASP A 50 -2.48 1.91 -5.43
CA ASP A 50 -2.64 1.77 -6.88
C ASP A 50 -2.64 0.30 -7.35
N GLY A 51 -2.11 -0.63 -6.55
CA GLY A 51 -2.13 -2.07 -6.78
C GLY A 51 -1.43 -2.52 -8.08
N PRO A 52 -1.59 -3.77 -8.53
CA PRO A 52 -0.69 -4.38 -9.54
C PRO A 52 -1.03 -4.10 -11.02
N LYS A 53 -2.18 -3.50 -11.31
CA LYS A 53 -2.66 -3.18 -12.66
C LYS A 53 -3.26 -1.77 -12.61
N GLY A 54 -2.93 -0.88 -13.53
CA GLY A 54 -3.23 0.56 -13.42
C GLY A 54 -4.71 0.96 -13.27
N PRO A 55 -5.04 2.26 -13.36
CA PRO A 55 -4.17 3.40 -13.69
C PRO A 55 -3.19 3.81 -12.58
N ILE A 56 -2.08 4.41 -13.00
CA ILE A 56 -1.05 4.97 -12.09
C ILE A 56 -1.66 6.07 -11.21
N ARG A 57 -1.25 6.13 -9.94
CA ARG A 57 -1.68 7.16 -8.98
C ARG A 57 -3.20 7.25 -8.77
N GLN A 58 -3.90 6.12 -8.82
CA GLN A 58 -5.32 6.06 -8.50
C GLN A 58 -5.59 5.01 -7.43
N VAL A 59 -6.23 5.44 -6.35
CA VAL A 59 -6.54 4.60 -5.20
C VAL A 59 -7.56 3.56 -5.60
N LYS A 60 -7.28 2.31 -5.25
CA LYS A 60 -8.23 1.20 -5.36
C LYS A 60 -9.05 1.01 -4.10
N GLU A 61 -10.17 0.33 -4.26
CA GLU A 61 -11.11 0.04 -3.19
C GLU A 61 -10.51 -0.79 -2.04
N GLY A 62 -9.39 -1.49 -2.25
CA GLY A 62 -8.80 -2.36 -1.22
C GLY A 62 -8.49 -1.63 0.09
N VAL A 63 -7.88 -0.45 0.04
CA VAL A 63 -7.57 0.33 1.25
C VAL A 63 -8.83 0.86 1.94
N LEU A 64 -9.84 1.25 1.15
CA LEU A 64 -11.11 1.75 1.67
C LEU A 64 -11.89 0.63 2.37
N ASN A 65 -11.99 -0.54 1.72
CA ASN A 65 -12.66 -1.71 2.27
C ASN A 65 -11.98 -2.18 3.57
N MET A 66 -10.64 -2.23 3.61
CA MET A 66 -9.93 -2.55 4.85
C MET A 66 -10.26 -1.57 5.98
N GLY A 67 -10.25 -0.25 5.70
CA GLY A 67 -10.59 0.77 6.68
C GLY A 67 -12.03 0.64 7.20
N ILE A 68 -12.99 0.39 6.30
CA ILE A 68 -14.41 0.21 6.64
C ILE A 68 -14.63 -1.05 7.48
N GLU A 69 -14.05 -2.19 7.07
CA GLU A 69 -14.29 -3.48 7.73
C GLU A 69 -13.58 -3.60 9.09
N THR A 70 -12.46 -2.90 9.27
CA THR A 70 -11.66 -3.00 10.51
C THR A 70 -11.84 -1.81 11.44
N GLY A 71 -12.31 -0.65 10.95
CA GLY A 71 -12.33 0.61 11.68
C GLY A 71 -10.94 1.18 11.97
N VAL A 72 -9.86 0.57 11.47
CA VAL A 72 -8.49 1.02 11.69
C VAL A 72 -8.23 2.31 10.90
N PRO A 73 -7.68 3.37 11.52
CA PRO A 73 -7.37 4.61 10.83
C PRO A 73 -6.36 4.39 9.69
N VAL A 74 -6.63 5.03 8.55
CA VAL A 74 -5.71 5.09 7.41
C VAL A 74 -4.78 6.29 7.60
N VAL A 75 -3.47 6.06 7.53
CA VAL A 75 -2.45 7.10 7.57
C VAL A 75 -1.87 7.25 6.16
N PRO A 76 -2.10 8.37 5.46
CA PRO A 76 -1.53 8.55 4.14
C PRO A 76 -0.03 8.80 4.23
N LEU A 77 0.73 8.12 3.39
CA LEU A 77 2.18 8.24 3.31
C LEU A 77 2.60 8.65 1.91
N LYS A 78 3.41 9.71 1.83
CA LYS A 78 4.02 10.17 0.59
C LYS A 78 5.53 10.01 0.67
N ILE A 79 6.10 9.29 -0.28
CA ILE A 79 7.53 9.03 -0.37
C ILE A 79 8.07 9.71 -1.62
N THR A 80 8.98 10.67 -1.44
CA THR A 80 9.65 11.36 -2.54
C THR A 80 11.15 11.19 -2.46
N SER A 81 11.81 11.20 -3.61
CA SER A 81 13.26 11.08 -3.72
C SER A 81 13.81 12.14 -4.67
N HIS A 82 14.95 12.74 -4.30
CA HIS A 82 15.56 13.82 -5.06
C HIS A 82 16.19 13.29 -6.36
N HIS A 83 17.12 12.34 -6.24
CA HIS A 83 17.71 11.61 -7.35
C HIS A 83 17.10 10.22 -7.44
N ALA A 84 16.44 9.91 -8.54
CA ALA A 84 15.84 8.61 -8.77
C ALA A 84 15.79 8.28 -10.26
N VAL A 85 15.89 7.00 -10.56
CA VAL A 85 15.64 6.46 -11.89
C VAL A 85 14.18 6.02 -11.95
N THR A 86 13.49 6.43 -13.00
CA THR A 86 12.13 5.96 -13.28
C THR A 86 12.21 4.66 -14.07
N LEU A 87 11.65 3.59 -13.53
CA LEU A 87 11.60 2.31 -14.21
C LEU A 87 10.62 2.36 -15.40
N PRO A 88 10.91 1.69 -16.53
CA PRO A 88 10.02 1.62 -17.69
C PRO A 88 8.88 0.62 -17.47
N THR A 89 8.27 0.64 -16.28
CA THR A 89 7.13 -0.18 -15.90
C THR A 89 5.84 0.64 -15.96
N TRP A 90 4.68 -0.03 -16.00
CA TRP A 90 3.38 0.64 -16.17
C TRP A 90 3.08 1.69 -15.07
N ASP A 91 3.63 1.47 -13.88
CA ASP A 91 3.48 2.31 -12.68
C ASP A 91 4.59 3.35 -12.51
N LYS A 92 5.55 3.43 -13.45
CA LYS A 92 6.65 4.41 -13.45
C LYS A 92 7.34 4.53 -12.08
N LYS A 93 7.60 3.41 -11.40
CA LYS A 93 8.23 3.44 -10.07
C LYS A 93 9.54 4.22 -10.10
N ARG A 94 9.73 5.09 -9.11
CA ARG A 94 10.97 5.84 -8.91
C ARG A 94 11.85 5.09 -7.93
N PHE A 95 12.99 4.59 -8.40
CA PHE A 95 13.99 3.96 -7.55
C PHE A 95 15.06 5.00 -7.17
N PRO A 96 15.20 5.34 -5.87
CA PRO A 96 16.20 6.33 -5.45
C PRO A 96 17.61 5.82 -5.77
N LEU A 97 18.44 6.71 -6.31
CA LEU A 97 19.86 6.42 -6.52
C LEU A 97 20.59 6.39 -5.16
N PRO A 98 21.75 5.70 -5.04
CA PRO A 98 22.58 5.78 -3.85
C PRO A 98 22.86 7.22 -3.44
N PHE A 99 22.85 7.50 -2.13
CA PHE A 99 23.03 8.84 -1.53
C PHE A 99 21.94 9.87 -1.89
N SER A 100 20.84 9.46 -2.51
CA SER A 100 19.68 10.32 -2.72
C SER A 100 18.96 10.62 -1.40
N LYS A 101 18.54 11.88 -1.23
CA LYS A 101 17.64 12.26 -0.15
C LYS A 101 16.25 11.69 -0.41
N VAL A 102 15.76 10.88 0.51
CA VAL A 102 14.38 10.38 0.55
C VAL A 102 13.62 11.15 1.62
N VAL A 103 12.48 11.73 1.25
CA VAL A 103 11.58 12.43 2.17
C VAL A 103 10.31 11.60 2.31
N VAL A 104 9.96 11.28 3.55
CA VAL A 104 8.73 10.56 3.89
C VAL A 104 7.84 11.53 4.67
N GLU A 105 6.69 11.84 4.10
CA GLU A 105 5.67 12.71 4.69
C GLU A 105 4.49 11.83 5.10
N TYR A 106 4.02 11.97 6.33
CA TYR A 106 2.80 11.33 6.81
C TYR A 106 1.72 12.41 7.00
N GLY A 107 0.50 12.12 6.56
CA GLY A 107 -0.64 12.98 6.83
C GLY A 107 -1.39 12.55 8.09
N GLU A 108 -2.42 13.32 8.44
CA GLU A 108 -3.27 13.02 9.59
C GLU A 108 -4.01 11.68 9.40
N PRO A 109 -4.07 10.83 10.45
CA PRO A 109 -4.87 9.62 10.42
C PRO A 109 -6.36 9.94 10.26
N PHE A 110 -7.06 9.18 9.43
CA PHE A 110 -8.52 9.30 9.30
C PHE A 110 -9.19 7.94 9.20
N VAL A 111 -10.41 7.84 9.73
CA VAL A 111 -11.21 6.60 9.67
C VAL A 111 -12.07 6.61 8.41
N VAL A 112 -12.07 5.50 7.67
CA VAL A 112 -12.92 5.32 6.49
C VAL A 112 -14.22 4.65 6.90
N THR A 113 -15.34 5.21 6.49
CA THR A 113 -16.68 4.67 6.68
C THR A 113 -17.42 4.64 5.34
N GLU A 114 -18.53 3.89 5.25
CA GLU A 114 -19.33 3.88 4.01
C GLU A 114 -19.85 5.28 3.64
N GLN A 115 -20.12 6.14 4.63
CA GLN A 115 -20.61 7.49 4.40
C GLN A 115 -19.54 8.42 3.81
N ASN A 116 -18.27 8.28 4.22
CA ASN A 116 -17.18 9.14 3.77
C ASN A 116 -16.32 8.52 2.66
N ARG A 117 -16.65 7.31 2.19
CA ARG A 117 -15.86 6.54 1.22
C ARG A 117 -15.40 7.34 0.00
N ALA A 118 -16.31 8.08 -0.63
CA ALA A 118 -15.99 8.87 -1.81
C ALA A 118 -14.99 10.00 -1.50
N GLN A 119 -15.21 10.72 -0.39
CA GLN A 119 -14.34 11.79 0.09
C GLN A 119 -12.96 11.25 0.50
N ALA A 120 -12.92 10.11 1.20
CA ALA A 120 -11.69 9.41 1.57
C ALA A 120 -10.86 9.03 0.34
N LYS A 121 -11.52 8.51 -0.70
CA LYS A 121 -10.87 8.17 -1.98
C LYS A 121 -10.28 9.39 -2.67
N GLU A 122 -11.03 10.48 -2.73
CA GLU A 122 -10.57 11.74 -3.32
C GLU A 122 -9.39 12.33 -2.55
N HIS A 123 -9.47 12.35 -1.22
CA HIS A 123 -8.39 12.79 -0.34
C HIS A 123 -7.11 11.99 -0.58
N LEU A 124 -7.19 10.65 -0.63
CA LEU A 124 -6.05 9.78 -0.90
C LEU A 124 -5.49 9.96 -2.32
N ASN A 125 -6.35 10.19 -3.33
CA ASN A 125 -5.92 10.48 -4.70
C ASN A 125 -5.18 11.81 -4.79
N ALA A 126 -5.58 12.83 -4.04
CA ALA A 126 -4.92 14.14 -4.02
C ALA A 126 -3.49 14.09 -3.45
N LEU A 127 -3.15 13.03 -2.71
CA LEU A 127 -1.82 12.85 -2.08
C LEU A 127 -0.83 12.04 -2.94
N MET A 128 -1.28 11.48 -4.07
CA MET A 128 -0.47 10.64 -4.98
C MET A 128 0.34 11.42 -6.03
#